data_AF-A0A1G9Z2T5-F1
#
_entry.id   AF-A0A1G9Z2T5-F1
#
_cell.length_a   1.000
_cell.length_b   1.000
_cell.length_c   1.000
_cell.angle_alpha   90.00
_cell.angle_beta   90.00
_cell.angle_gamma   90.00
#
_symmetry.space_group_name_H-M   'P 1'
#
loop_
_entity.id
_entity.type
_entity.pdbx_description
1 polymer ?
#
loop_
_entity_poly.entity_id
_entity_poly.type
_entity_poly.pdbx_seq_one_letter_code
_entity_poly.pdbx_strand_id
1 'polypeptide(L)'
;MQLSGIVPSWLDIERRISRSMGYQPGASFQRRLNNEPVSTLQLNLRRVGNIRSAFNRAELEAARRLGRRFLDIDIASIINDLIDVVTQMAMIVAGSTLAGGAIGAGVGSFFFGAGAVPMGMAGAAIGLELSTWILGILGLASIAEFFVDGLPRIVDYYVRGITVAWEGTRGEPGLNPFGGDDPQVVDRAAHHIAQGHEEVVVLLLGAIVAYLTRGRGSASVLANEMQASKKGAKLGQWMLQHEDALTRHPDLQHAGPRKSALDKQEPPPPPPPPNRRADEPEPKRASGMAEHEVPCFRLSEKHRNLAKEFDDQLEAQQNGLNDLTVNDYLKGRKAFTDGDVVRDPQLAAKAREEFRNELEEKMQDELISGGAMPEWAEATAKKMASEKMATLAALHNPDLFAGGKDIIGGFGDRRINSSLGAQWPSRITGLDSAAQEVPEALRRSTNMNAKLKKCE
;
A
#
# COMPACT_ATOMS: atom_id res chain seq x y z
N MET A 1 12.51 -3.10 -22.71
CA MET A 1 11.24 -3.73 -22.28
C MET A 1 10.14 -2.70 -22.46
N GLN A 2 9.18 -2.93 -23.36
CA GLN A 2 8.11 -1.95 -23.61
C GLN A 2 7.16 -1.92 -22.41
N LEU A 3 7.05 -0.75 -21.76
CA LEU A 3 6.20 -0.46 -20.59
C LEU A 3 4.69 -0.51 -20.90
N SER A 4 4.31 -0.84 -22.14
CA SER A 4 2.94 -0.75 -22.67
C SER A 4 1.94 -1.75 -22.07
N GLY A 5 2.39 -2.65 -21.18
CA GLY A 5 1.53 -3.60 -20.47
C GLY A 5 1.29 -3.28 -18.99
N ILE A 6 1.97 -2.28 -18.41
CA ILE A 6 1.96 -2.02 -16.96
C ILE A 6 1.03 -0.85 -16.60
N VAL A 7 1.02 0.22 -17.41
CA VAL A 7 0.21 1.40 -17.14
C VAL A 7 -1.13 1.28 -17.87
N PRO A 8 -2.27 1.25 -17.16
CA PRO A 8 -3.57 1.15 -17.81
C PRO A 8 -3.94 2.47 -18.50
N SER A 9 -4.56 2.40 -19.68
CA SER A 9 -5.17 3.57 -20.30
C SER A 9 -6.55 3.88 -19.71
N TRP A 10 -7.03 5.12 -19.86
CA TRP A 10 -8.42 5.46 -19.53
C TRP A 10 -9.43 4.56 -20.25
N LEU A 11 -9.13 4.17 -21.50
CA LEU A 11 -9.96 3.24 -22.26
C LEU A 11 -9.93 1.82 -21.67
N ASP A 12 -8.82 1.38 -21.06
CA ASP A 12 -8.78 0.11 -20.33
C ASP A 12 -9.66 0.18 -19.07
N ILE A 13 -9.60 1.29 -18.33
CA ILE A 13 -10.41 1.53 -17.13
C ILE A 13 -11.91 1.57 -17.49
N GLU A 14 -12.30 2.34 -18.50
CA GLU A 14 -13.69 2.44 -18.97
C GLU A 14 -14.21 1.09 -19.49
N ARG A 15 -13.39 0.33 -20.23
CA ARG A 15 -13.75 -1.02 -20.69
C ARG A 15 -13.94 -1.99 -19.53
N ARG A 16 -13.07 -1.96 -18.51
CA ARG A 16 -13.21 -2.79 -17.31
C ARG A 16 -14.49 -2.47 -16.56
N ILE A 17 -14.79 -1.18 -16.36
CA ILE A 17 -16.03 -0.72 -15.72
C ILE A 17 -17.24 -1.19 -16.51
N SER A 18 -17.24 -0.98 -17.83
CA SER A 18 -18.34 -1.40 -18.70
C SER A 18 -18.57 -2.92 -18.67
N ARG A 19 -17.49 -3.71 -18.62
CA ARG A 19 -17.57 -5.17 -18.49
C ARG A 19 -18.11 -5.60 -17.13
N SER A 20 -17.62 -5.01 -16.03
CA SER A 20 -18.04 -5.34 -14.66
C SER A 20 -19.52 -5.08 -14.39
N MET A 21 -20.11 -4.09 -15.07
CA MET A 21 -21.52 -3.73 -14.89
C MET A 21 -22.48 -4.54 -15.77
N GLY A 22 -21.96 -5.26 -16.78
CA GLY A 22 -22.76 -6.02 -17.75
C GLY A 22 -23.65 -5.15 -18.66
N TYR A 23 -24.47 -5.81 -19.50
CA TYR A 23 -25.47 -5.14 -20.31
C TYR A 23 -26.64 -4.68 -19.41
N GLN A 24 -26.82 -3.36 -19.27
CA GLN A 24 -28.01 -2.79 -18.65
C GLN A 24 -29.06 -2.52 -19.74
N PRO A 25 -30.22 -3.21 -19.74
CA PRO A 25 -31.32 -2.85 -20.64
C PRO A 25 -31.72 -1.40 -20.34
N GLY A 26 -32.04 -0.63 -21.38
CA GLY A 26 -32.25 0.83 -21.33
C GLY A 26 -33.42 1.36 -20.49
N ALA A 27 -33.79 0.70 -19.39
CA ALA A 27 -34.68 1.21 -18.37
C ALA A 27 -33.87 1.58 -17.13
N SER A 28 -33.68 2.89 -16.96
CA SER A 28 -33.37 3.54 -15.68
C SER A 28 -34.23 2.94 -14.55
N PHE A 29 -33.63 2.76 -13.36
CA PHE A 29 -34.22 2.24 -12.11
C PHE A 29 -34.15 0.72 -11.89
N GLN A 30 -32.94 0.20 -11.63
CA GLN A 30 -32.79 -0.93 -10.71
C GLN A 30 -32.63 -0.37 -9.29
N ARG A 31 -33.57 -0.69 -8.39
CA ARG A 31 -33.43 -0.46 -6.94
C ARG A 31 -33.15 -1.81 -6.29
N ARG A 32 -32.23 -1.89 -5.33
CA ARG A 32 -32.09 -3.10 -4.49
C ARG A 32 -33.38 -3.33 -3.69
N LEU A 33 -33.55 -4.54 -3.13
CA LEU A 33 -34.67 -4.88 -2.22
C LEU A 33 -34.90 -3.85 -1.09
N ASN A 34 -33.89 -3.04 -0.76
CA ASN A 34 -33.90 -2.04 0.31
C ASN A 34 -34.12 -0.60 -0.19
N ASN A 35 -34.60 -0.41 -1.43
CA ASN A 35 -34.87 0.91 -2.02
C ASN A 35 -33.62 1.78 -2.29
N GLU A 36 -32.42 1.21 -2.20
CA GLU A 36 -31.17 1.90 -2.52
C GLU A 36 -30.98 2.02 -4.05
N PRO A 37 -30.57 3.20 -4.55
CA PRO A 37 -30.30 3.40 -5.97
C PRO A 37 -29.07 2.59 -6.40
N VAL A 38 -29.22 1.72 -7.40
CA VAL A 38 -28.09 1.05 -8.03
C VAL A 38 -27.42 2.05 -8.98
N SER A 39 -26.09 2.19 -8.88
CA SER A 39 -25.34 3.06 -9.80
C SER A 39 -25.40 2.51 -11.23
N THR A 40 -25.70 3.39 -12.20
CA THR A 40 -25.82 3.03 -13.63
C THR A 40 -24.47 3.08 -14.34
N LEU A 41 -24.34 2.39 -15.48
CA LEU A 41 -23.14 2.47 -16.31
C LEU A 41 -22.80 3.91 -16.70
N GLN A 42 -23.81 4.70 -17.06
CA GLN A 42 -23.65 6.11 -17.42
C GLN A 42 -23.10 6.95 -16.26
N LEU A 43 -23.58 6.74 -15.03
CA LEU A 43 -23.04 7.43 -13.85
C LEU A 43 -21.56 7.08 -13.62
N ASN A 44 -21.19 5.81 -13.78
CA ASN A 44 -19.80 5.39 -13.58
C ASN A 44 -18.86 5.88 -14.69
N LEU A 45 -19.31 5.90 -15.94
CA LEU A 45 -18.54 6.52 -17.03
C LEU A 45 -18.36 8.03 -16.81
N ARG A 46 -19.37 8.72 -16.28
CA ARG A 46 -19.24 10.15 -15.89
C ARG A 46 -18.25 10.34 -14.74
N ARG A 47 -18.27 9.47 -13.73
CA ARG A 47 -17.28 9.49 -12.63
C ARG A 47 -15.87 9.35 -13.16
N VAL A 48 -15.64 8.39 -14.06
CA VAL A 48 -14.35 8.21 -14.73
C VAL A 48 -13.98 9.44 -15.56
N GLY A 49 -14.94 10.05 -16.28
CA GLY A 49 -14.73 11.29 -17.02
C GLY A 49 -14.33 12.47 -16.13
N ASN A 50 -14.94 12.62 -14.95
CA ASN A 50 -14.58 13.64 -13.97
C ASN A 50 -13.22 13.37 -13.32
N ILE A 51 -12.89 12.12 -13.02
CA ILE A 51 -11.55 11.72 -12.55
C ILE A 51 -10.51 12.06 -13.61
N ARG A 52 -10.72 11.65 -14.88
CA ARG A 52 -9.82 11.98 -15.99
C ARG A 52 -9.63 13.48 -16.15
N SER A 53 -10.71 14.26 -16.03
CA SER A 53 -10.64 15.72 -16.07
C SER A 53 -9.83 16.30 -14.91
N ALA A 54 -9.96 15.72 -13.71
CA ALA A 54 -9.19 16.12 -12.54
C ALA A 54 -7.69 15.81 -12.71
N PHE A 55 -7.34 14.65 -13.26
CA PHE A 55 -5.96 14.29 -13.62
C PHE A 55 -5.35 15.30 -14.60
N ASN A 56 -6.05 15.62 -15.69
CA ASN A 56 -5.58 16.60 -16.67
C ASN A 56 -5.35 18.00 -16.06
N ARG A 57 -6.23 18.44 -15.15
CA ARG A 57 -6.05 19.73 -14.45
C ARG A 57 -4.90 19.68 -13.45
N ALA A 58 -4.75 18.55 -12.76
CA ALA A 58 -3.72 18.34 -11.77
C ALA A 58 -2.31 18.37 -12.35
N GLU A 59 -2.12 17.89 -13.59
CA GLU A 59 -0.84 17.98 -14.32
C GLU A 59 -0.39 19.44 -14.47
N LEU A 60 -1.29 20.29 -14.96
CA LEU A 60 -1.00 21.71 -15.17
C LEU A 60 -0.80 22.44 -13.85
N GLU A 61 -1.57 22.10 -12.82
CA GLU A 61 -1.43 22.69 -11.49
C GLU A 61 -0.09 22.28 -10.84
N ALA A 62 0.27 21.00 -10.89
CA ALA A 62 1.53 20.50 -10.36
C ALA A 62 2.73 21.10 -11.09
N ALA A 63 2.70 21.17 -12.43
CA ALA A 63 3.74 21.80 -13.23
C ALA A 63 3.96 23.26 -12.82
N ARG A 64 2.89 24.03 -12.58
CA ARG A 64 2.98 25.41 -12.10
C ARG A 64 3.54 25.51 -10.69
N ARG A 65 3.13 24.64 -9.76
CA ARG A 65 3.62 24.64 -8.38
C ARG A 65 5.10 24.28 -8.31
N LEU A 66 5.49 23.18 -8.94
CA LEU A 66 6.88 22.73 -9.04
C LEU A 66 7.75 23.76 -9.75
N GLY A 67 7.26 24.29 -10.87
CA GLY A 67 7.95 25.34 -11.63
C GLY A 67 8.25 26.55 -10.78
N ARG A 68 7.32 27.01 -9.93
CA ARG A 68 7.53 28.12 -8.97
C ARG A 68 8.45 27.76 -7.80
N ARG A 69 8.31 26.53 -7.30
CA ARG A 69 9.01 26.03 -6.11
C ARG A 69 10.50 25.82 -6.36
N PHE A 70 10.86 25.43 -7.57
CA PHE A 70 12.22 25.06 -7.98
C PHE A 70 12.71 25.94 -9.16
N LEU A 71 12.33 27.23 -9.16
CA LEU A 71 12.74 28.20 -10.18
C LEU A 71 14.26 28.40 -10.22
N ASP A 72 14.90 28.30 -9.07
CA ASP A 72 16.33 28.52 -8.87
C ASP A 72 17.21 27.41 -9.44
N ILE A 73 16.66 26.20 -9.59
CA ILE A 73 17.35 25.03 -10.17
C ILE A 73 16.93 24.72 -11.62
N ASP A 74 16.24 25.65 -12.29
CA ASP A 74 15.74 25.51 -13.68
C ASP A 74 15.01 24.17 -13.95
N ILE A 75 14.09 23.81 -13.04
CA ILE A 75 13.28 22.59 -13.21
C ILE A 75 12.41 22.65 -14.49
N ALA A 76 12.16 23.85 -15.01
CA ALA A 76 11.31 24.07 -16.18
C ALA A 76 11.79 23.32 -17.43
N SER A 77 13.11 23.09 -17.55
CA SER A 77 13.73 22.33 -18.63
C SER A 77 13.33 20.85 -18.67
N ILE A 78 12.95 20.27 -17.53
CA ILE A 78 12.57 18.85 -17.38
C ILE A 78 11.15 18.64 -16.86
N ILE A 79 10.40 19.71 -16.55
CA ILE A 79 9.11 19.64 -15.86
C ILE A 79 8.08 18.78 -16.60
N ASN A 80 8.05 18.83 -17.94
CA ASN A 80 7.11 18.04 -18.73
C ASN A 80 7.46 16.55 -18.69
N ASP A 81 8.75 16.21 -18.71
CA ASP A 81 9.19 14.82 -18.60
C ASP A 81 8.89 14.27 -17.19
N LEU A 82 9.06 15.10 -16.14
CA LEU A 82 8.71 14.75 -14.76
C LEU A 82 7.20 14.54 -14.59
N ILE A 83 6.38 15.47 -15.06
CA ILE A 83 4.91 15.36 -14.96
C ILE A 83 4.40 14.14 -15.71
N ASP A 84 4.88 13.86 -16.93
CA ASP A 84 4.48 12.65 -17.67
C ASP A 84 4.88 11.37 -16.93
N VAL A 85 6.05 11.34 -16.26
CA VAL A 85 6.42 10.24 -15.38
C VAL A 85 5.39 10.09 -14.25
N VAL A 86 5.12 11.14 -13.49
CA VAL A 86 4.22 11.01 -12.34
C VAL A 86 2.76 10.73 -12.75
N THR A 87 2.30 11.24 -13.90
CA THR A 87 0.99 10.88 -14.46
C THR A 87 0.89 9.37 -14.69
N GLN A 88 1.94 8.73 -15.22
CA GLN A 88 1.94 7.27 -15.44
C GLN A 88 1.83 6.50 -14.13
N MET A 89 2.49 6.99 -13.07
CA MET A 89 2.37 6.44 -11.72
C MET A 89 0.94 6.58 -11.17
N ALA A 90 0.36 7.77 -11.31
CA ALA A 90 -1.00 8.06 -10.89
C ALA A 90 -2.03 7.21 -11.66
N MET A 91 -1.77 6.88 -12.93
CA MET A 91 -2.60 5.96 -13.73
C MET A 91 -2.56 4.52 -13.23
N ILE A 92 -1.42 4.05 -12.71
CA ILE A 92 -1.33 2.74 -12.03
C ILE A 92 -2.24 2.75 -10.79
N VAL A 93 -2.13 3.79 -9.96
CA VAL A 93 -3.01 3.95 -8.78
C VAL A 93 -4.47 4.01 -9.20
N ALA A 94 -4.83 4.81 -10.21
CA ALA A 94 -6.20 4.92 -10.71
C ALA A 94 -6.75 3.60 -11.24
N GLY A 95 -5.97 2.87 -12.03
CA GLY A 95 -6.36 1.57 -12.55
C GLY A 95 -6.56 0.52 -11.46
N SER A 96 -5.72 0.52 -10.43
CA SER A 96 -5.82 -0.39 -9.29
C SER A 96 -6.98 -0.02 -8.36
N THR A 97 -7.17 1.27 -8.07
CA THR A 97 -8.29 1.77 -7.26
C THR A 97 -9.65 1.56 -7.93
N LEU A 98 -9.74 1.75 -9.25
CA LEU A 98 -11.00 1.62 -10.00
C LEU A 98 -11.30 0.18 -10.44
N ALA A 99 -10.30 -0.72 -10.45
CA ALA A 99 -10.51 -2.15 -10.70
C ALA A 99 -10.85 -2.94 -9.42
N GLY A 100 -10.36 -2.51 -8.25
CA GLY A 100 -10.49 -3.23 -6.98
C GLY A 100 -11.70 -2.87 -6.11
N GLY A 101 -12.78 -2.31 -6.66
CA GLY A 101 -13.92 -1.87 -5.86
C GLY A 101 -15.19 -1.84 -6.67
N ALA A 102 -16.03 -2.84 -6.46
CA ALA A 102 -17.33 -2.96 -7.11
C ALA A 102 -18.16 -1.67 -6.98
N ILE A 103 -18.58 -1.20 -8.14
CA ILE A 103 -19.57 -0.15 -8.35
C ILE A 103 -20.87 -0.51 -7.60
N GLY A 104 -21.11 0.06 -6.41
CA GLY A 104 -22.40 -0.15 -5.74
C GLY A 104 -22.55 0.14 -4.24
N ALA A 105 -21.51 0.54 -3.51
CA ALA A 105 -21.65 1.08 -2.16
C ALA A 105 -20.91 2.42 -2.11
N GLY A 106 -21.40 3.38 -1.33
CA GLY A 106 -20.68 4.63 -1.08
C GLY A 106 -19.22 4.35 -0.69
N VAL A 107 -18.37 5.34 -0.88
CA VAL A 107 -16.90 5.28 -0.78
C VAL A 107 -16.39 5.07 0.69
N GLY A 108 -17.17 4.34 1.49
CA GLY A 108 -16.75 3.72 2.75
C GLY A 108 -16.25 2.27 2.62
N SER A 109 -16.15 1.69 1.42
CA SER A 109 -15.73 0.29 1.20
C SER A 109 -14.39 0.12 0.48
N PHE A 110 -13.46 1.06 0.62
CA PHE A 110 -12.11 0.93 0.05
C PHE A 110 -11.22 -0.04 0.84
N PHE A 111 -11.60 -1.31 0.96
CA PHE A 111 -10.69 -2.38 1.42
C PHE A 111 -11.20 -3.72 0.86
N PHE A 112 -10.42 -4.40 0.03
CA PHE A 112 -10.61 -5.84 -0.19
C PHE A 112 -10.06 -6.57 1.03
N GLY A 113 -10.90 -7.39 1.67
CA GLY A 113 -10.59 -8.16 2.87
C GLY A 113 -11.48 -7.75 4.04
N ALA A 114 -12.28 -8.70 4.54
CA ALA A 114 -13.29 -8.52 5.58
C ALA A 114 -12.88 -7.58 6.74
N GLY A 115 -13.70 -6.55 6.97
CA GLY A 115 -13.78 -5.81 8.23
C GLY A 115 -12.56 -4.97 8.62
N ALA A 116 -12.68 -3.65 8.47
CA ALA A 116 -12.00 -2.63 9.29
C ALA A 116 -10.60 -3.00 9.85
N VAL A 117 -9.60 -3.11 8.97
CA VAL A 117 -8.19 -3.03 9.37
C VAL A 117 -7.60 -1.77 8.74
N PRO A 118 -7.20 -0.76 9.54
CA PRO A 118 -6.56 0.43 9.02
C PRO A 118 -5.18 0.06 8.45
N MET A 119 -4.95 0.34 7.16
CA MET A 119 -3.64 0.42 6.50
C MET A 119 -2.72 -0.81 6.71
N GLY A 120 -2.84 -1.85 5.86
CA GLY A 120 -1.91 -2.99 5.98
C GLY A 120 -1.62 -3.77 4.70
N MET A 121 -2.61 -4.39 4.06
CA MET A 121 -2.30 -5.48 3.10
C MET A 121 -2.59 -5.18 1.62
N ALA A 122 -3.19 -4.03 1.29
CA ALA A 122 -3.32 -3.59 -0.11
C ALA A 122 -2.11 -2.73 -0.61
N GLY A 123 -1.22 -2.32 0.30
CA GLY A 123 -0.01 -1.56 -0.05
C GLY A 123 1.04 -2.38 -0.80
N ALA A 124 1.02 -3.72 -0.70
CA ALA A 124 2.02 -4.58 -1.32
C ALA A 124 1.89 -4.69 -2.85
N ALA A 125 0.65 -4.74 -3.39
CA ALA A 125 0.43 -4.84 -4.83
C ALA A 125 0.73 -3.52 -5.55
N ILE A 126 0.19 -2.40 -5.04
CA ILE A 126 0.51 -1.06 -5.53
C ILE A 126 2.00 -0.77 -5.29
N GLY A 127 2.55 -1.09 -4.11
CA GLY A 127 3.98 -0.91 -3.81
C GLY A 127 4.92 -1.72 -4.72
N LEU A 128 4.55 -2.94 -5.10
CA LEU A 128 5.30 -3.74 -6.07
C LEU A 128 5.20 -3.17 -7.50
N GLU A 129 4.01 -2.74 -7.92
CA GLU A 129 3.80 -2.11 -9.23
C GLU A 129 4.55 -0.78 -9.32
N LEU A 130 4.50 0.05 -8.26
CA LEU A 130 5.19 1.33 -8.18
C LEU A 130 6.72 1.16 -8.07
N SER A 131 7.22 0.16 -7.35
CA SER A 131 8.66 -0.15 -7.30
C SER A 131 9.18 -0.74 -8.62
N THR A 132 8.40 -1.59 -9.30
CA THR A 132 8.75 -2.08 -10.63
C THR A 132 8.72 -0.95 -11.67
N TRP A 133 7.76 -0.04 -11.55
CA TRP A 133 7.61 1.15 -12.38
C TRP A 133 8.81 2.10 -12.22
N ILE A 134 9.24 2.43 -11.00
CA ILE A 134 10.33 3.40 -10.81
C ILE A 134 11.65 2.88 -11.39
N LEU A 135 11.93 1.59 -11.23
CA LEU A 135 13.09 0.93 -11.83
C LEU A 135 13.00 0.92 -13.36
N GLY A 136 11.82 0.65 -13.92
CA GLY A 136 11.61 0.56 -15.37
C GLY A 136 11.57 1.91 -16.09
N ILE A 137 11.05 2.97 -15.46
CA ILE A 137 10.86 4.28 -16.08
C ILE A 137 12.05 5.20 -15.83
N LEU A 138 12.62 5.19 -14.63
CA LEU A 138 13.71 6.11 -14.27
C LEU A 138 15.08 5.43 -14.22
N GLY A 139 15.15 4.09 -14.18
CA GLY A 139 16.43 3.36 -14.08
C GLY A 139 17.07 3.44 -12.69
N LEU A 140 16.31 3.81 -11.66
CA LEU A 140 16.82 4.24 -10.35
C LEU A 140 16.90 3.10 -9.33
N ALA A 141 17.74 2.10 -9.56
CA ALA A 141 17.97 1.04 -8.57
C ALA A 141 18.61 1.57 -7.29
N SER A 142 19.59 2.47 -7.42
CA SER A 142 20.40 3.01 -6.33
C SER A 142 19.65 3.89 -5.32
N ILE A 143 18.47 4.40 -5.66
CA ILE A 143 17.68 5.27 -4.77
C ILE A 143 16.26 4.73 -4.48
N ALA A 144 15.97 3.49 -4.87
CA ALA A 144 14.67 2.86 -4.67
C ALA A 144 14.26 2.78 -3.19
N GLU A 145 15.22 2.59 -2.27
CA GLU A 145 14.94 2.54 -0.82
C GLU A 145 14.33 3.85 -0.28
N PHE A 146 14.72 5.01 -0.84
CA PHE A 146 14.21 6.31 -0.41
C PHE A 146 12.75 6.55 -0.84
N PHE A 147 12.30 5.81 -1.85
CA PHE A 147 10.93 5.88 -2.32
C PHE A 147 9.98 5.10 -1.40
N VAL A 148 10.39 3.93 -0.92
CA VAL A 148 9.53 2.99 -0.17
C VAL A 148 8.84 3.67 1.02
N ASP A 149 9.57 4.50 1.78
CA ASP A 149 9.04 5.18 2.97
C ASP A 149 8.05 6.30 2.63
N GLY A 150 8.15 6.90 1.44
CA GLY A 150 7.30 8.01 1.00
C GLY A 150 6.03 7.58 0.26
N LEU A 151 5.99 6.35 -0.26
CA LEU A 151 4.89 5.83 -1.08
C LEU A 151 3.51 5.88 -0.42
N PRO A 152 3.31 5.53 0.87
CA PRO A 152 1.97 5.51 1.46
C PRO A 152 1.27 6.88 1.42
N ARG A 153 2.01 7.96 1.70
CA ARG A 153 1.47 9.33 1.71
C ARG A 153 1.14 9.80 0.29
N ILE A 154 1.96 9.42 -0.69
CA ILE A 154 1.75 9.72 -2.10
C ILE A 154 0.46 9.03 -2.60
N VAL A 155 0.27 7.76 -2.28
CA VAL A 155 -0.92 6.99 -2.66
C VAL A 155 -2.18 7.60 -2.05
N ASP A 156 -2.14 8.05 -0.80
CA ASP A 156 -3.27 8.71 -0.13
C ASP A 156 -3.78 9.94 -0.91
N TYR A 157 -2.89 10.79 -1.42
CA TYR A 157 -3.28 11.96 -2.22
C TYR A 157 -4.05 11.57 -3.50
N TYR A 158 -3.61 10.54 -4.21
CA TYR A 158 -4.30 10.07 -5.42
C TYR A 158 -5.63 9.42 -5.10
N VAL A 159 -5.66 8.52 -4.12
CA VAL A 159 -6.90 7.85 -3.69
C VAL A 159 -7.91 8.88 -3.21
N ARG A 160 -7.49 9.88 -2.44
CA ARG A 160 -8.36 10.97 -1.98
C ARG A 160 -8.91 11.80 -3.14
N GLY A 161 -8.08 12.15 -4.13
CA GLY A 161 -8.55 12.86 -5.32
C GLY A 161 -9.56 12.05 -6.15
N ILE A 162 -9.28 10.76 -6.35
CA ILE A 162 -10.20 9.82 -7.03
C ILE A 162 -11.53 9.72 -6.28
N THR A 163 -11.47 9.54 -4.95
CA THR A 163 -12.63 9.53 -4.04
C THR A 163 -13.48 10.79 -4.17
N VAL A 164 -12.86 11.97 -4.07
CA VAL A 164 -13.57 13.26 -4.20
C VAL A 164 -14.28 13.36 -5.54
N ALA A 165 -13.62 12.97 -6.63
CA ALA A 165 -14.24 12.97 -7.96
C ALA A 165 -15.38 11.96 -8.08
N TRP A 166 -15.19 10.76 -7.53
CA TRP A 166 -16.15 9.67 -7.59
C TRP A 166 -17.43 9.95 -6.79
N GLU A 167 -17.30 10.44 -5.55
CA GLU A 167 -18.43 10.78 -4.67
C GLU A 167 -19.11 12.11 -5.04
N GLY A 168 -18.33 13.07 -5.54
CA GLY A 168 -18.82 14.37 -5.95
C GLY A 168 -19.61 14.35 -7.26
N THR A 169 -19.46 13.29 -8.07
CA THR A 169 -20.25 13.06 -9.28
C THR A 169 -21.54 12.31 -8.93
N ARG A 170 -22.69 12.99 -9.01
CA ARG A 170 -23.97 12.53 -8.49
C ARG A 170 -25.05 12.51 -9.57
N GLY A 171 -25.90 11.47 -9.53
CA GLY A 171 -27.11 11.35 -10.35
C GLY A 171 -26.85 11.29 -11.87
N GLU A 172 -27.91 11.19 -12.67
CA GLU A 172 -27.83 11.31 -14.14
C GLU A 172 -28.27 12.71 -14.59
N PRO A 173 -27.68 13.28 -15.66
CA PRO A 173 -28.05 14.62 -16.12
C PRO A 173 -29.53 14.64 -16.52
N GLY A 174 -30.31 15.54 -15.91
CA GLY A 174 -31.71 15.78 -16.29
C GLY A 174 -32.79 15.03 -15.49
N LEU A 175 -32.42 14.11 -14.57
CA LEU A 175 -33.40 13.34 -13.79
C LEU A 175 -33.61 13.82 -12.34
N ASN A 176 -32.78 14.73 -11.83
CA ASN A 176 -32.86 15.20 -10.45
C ASN A 176 -32.84 16.74 -10.35
N PRO A 177 -33.98 17.41 -10.11
CA PRO A 177 -34.05 18.87 -10.03
C PRO A 177 -33.37 19.47 -8.78
N PHE A 178 -32.97 18.64 -7.81
CA PHE A 178 -32.32 19.06 -6.56
C PHE A 178 -30.96 18.38 -6.29
N GLY A 179 -30.44 17.59 -7.22
CA GLY A 179 -29.19 16.85 -7.06
C GLY A 179 -28.32 16.88 -8.31
N GLY A 180 -27.42 17.86 -8.39
CA GLY A 180 -26.35 17.92 -9.39
C GLY A 180 -25.03 17.37 -8.87
N ASP A 181 -24.07 17.19 -9.79
CA ASP A 181 -22.66 17.06 -9.42
C ASP A 181 -22.26 18.27 -8.57
N ASP A 182 -21.33 18.09 -7.65
CA ASP A 182 -20.67 19.23 -7.02
C ASP A 182 -19.97 20.06 -8.11
N PRO A 183 -20.30 21.36 -8.28
CA PRO A 183 -19.76 22.17 -9.37
C PRO A 183 -18.25 22.34 -9.30
N GLN A 184 -17.64 22.08 -8.14
CA GLN A 184 -16.20 22.17 -7.90
C GLN A 184 -15.53 20.79 -7.79
N VAL A 185 -16.25 19.69 -8.10
CA VAL A 185 -15.75 18.32 -7.94
C VAL A 185 -14.41 18.10 -8.61
N VAL A 186 -14.27 18.56 -9.86
CA VAL A 186 -13.05 18.38 -10.66
C VAL A 186 -11.90 19.20 -10.06
N ASP A 187 -12.17 20.43 -9.60
CA ASP A 187 -11.13 21.30 -9.04
C ASP A 187 -10.62 20.80 -7.69
N ARG A 188 -11.50 20.32 -6.81
CA ARG A 188 -11.08 19.75 -5.52
C ARG A 188 -10.32 18.43 -5.70
N ALA A 189 -10.77 17.58 -6.62
CA ALA A 189 -10.06 16.35 -6.95
C ALA A 189 -8.69 16.65 -7.57
N ALA A 190 -8.63 17.61 -8.50
CA ALA A 190 -7.39 18.03 -9.15
C ALA A 190 -6.37 18.56 -8.13
N HIS A 191 -6.83 19.32 -7.13
CA HIS A 191 -5.97 19.82 -6.06
C HIS A 191 -5.24 18.70 -5.32
N HIS A 192 -5.96 17.63 -4.93
CA HIS A 192 -5.36 16.48 -4.24
C HIS A 192 -4.41 15.69 -5.16
N ILE A 193 -4.81 15.44 -6.41
CA ILE A 193 -3.94 14.75 -7.38
C ILE A 193 -2.68 15.57 -7.67
N ALA A 194 -2.79 16.91 -7.73
CA ALA A 194 -1.66 17.80 -7.93
C ALA A 194 -0.70 17.79 -6.72
N GLN A 195 -1.21 17.66 -5.49
CA GLN A 195 -0.38 17.44 -4.31
C GLN A 195 0.38 16.11 -4.40
N GLY A 196 -0.28 15.04 -4.86
CA GLY A 196 0.38 13.76 -5.13
C GLY A 196 1.51 13.92 -6.16
N HIS A 197 1.25 14.59 -7.28
CA HIS A 197 2.27 14.86 -8.31
C HIS A 197 3.47 15.63 -7.76
N GLU A 198 3.21 16.68 -6.99
CA GLU A 198 4.26 17.51 -6.38
C GLU A 198 5.12 16.70 -5.40
N GLU A 199 4.50 15.93 -4.50
CA GLU A 199 5.21 15.14 -3.48
C GLU A 199 6.08 14.04 -4.10
N VAL A 200 5.65 13.42 -5.20
CA VAL A 200 6.48 12.44 -5.92
C VAL A 200 7.74 13.08 -6.50
N VAL A 201 7.61 14.25 -7.11
CA VAL A 201 8.77 14.96 -7.68
C VAL A 201 9.70 15.41 -6.57
N VAL A 202 9.17 15.94 -5.46
CA VAL A 202 9.98 16.33 -4.30
C VAL A 202 10.70 15.13 -3.70
N LEU A 203 10.02 13.99 -3.55
CA LEU A 203 10.63 12.75 -3.07
C LEU A 203 11.72 12.26 -4.01
N LEU A 204 11.49 12.31 -5.33
CA LEU A 204 12.49 11.95 -6.34
C LEU A 204 13.75 12.80 -6.22
N LEU A 205 13.60 14.12 -6.21
CA LEU A 205 14.73 15.04 -6.11
C LEU A 205 15.41 14.93 -4.75
N GLY A 206 14.66 14.74 -3.68
CA GLY A 206 15.18 14.51 -2.33
C GLY A 206 15.99 13.21 -2.22
N ALA A 207 15.55 12.14 -2.87
CA ALA A 207 16.27 10.87 -2.94
C ALA A 207 17.60 11.02 -3.71
N ILE A 208 17.61 11.79 -4.81
CA ILE A 208 18.83 12.14 -5.53
C ILE A 208 19.80 12.91 -4.62
N VAL A 209 19.33 13.96 -3.93
CA VAL A 209 20.16 14.72 -2.98
C VAL A 209 20.69 13.83 -1.86
N ALA A 210 19.86 12.95 -1.29
CA ALA A 210 20.27 12.03 -0.25
C ALA A 210 21.36 11.05 -0.73
N TYR A 211 21.28 10.56 -1.97
CA TYR A 211 22.31 9.74 -2.58
C TYR A 211 23.65 10.48 -2.71
N LEU A 212 23.61 11.70 -3.24
CA LEU A 212 24.81 12.53 -3.48
C LEU A 212 25.52 12.93 -2.18
N THR A 213 24.74 13.24 -1.14
CA THR A 213 25.26 13.75 0.15
C THR A 213 25.71 12.67 1.14
N ARG A 214 25.18 11.44 1.04
CA ARG A 214 25.50 10.33 1.97
C ARG A 214 26.74 9.51 1.59
N GLY A 215 27.50 9.91 0.56
CA GLY A 215 28.75 9.26 0.16
C GLY A 215 28.57 7.89 -0.50
N ARG A 216 27.38 7.58 -1.04
CA ARG A 216 27.06 6.28 -1.68
C ARG A 216 27.44 6.20 -3.17
N GLY A 217 27.92 7.28 -3.76
CA GLY A 217 28.42 7.32 -5.14
C GLY A 217 28.55 8.76 -5.66
N SER A 218 29.02 8.92 -6.89
CA SER A 218 29.09 10.22 -7.57
C SER A 218 27.86 10.46 -8.44
N ALA A 219 27.55 11.73 -8.71
CA ALA A 219 26.48 12.11 -9.63
C ALA A 219 26.60 11.44 -11.01
N SER A 220 27.83 11.17 -11.46
CA SER A 220 28.10 10.46 -12.71
C SER A 220 27.62 9.00 -12.71
N VAL A 221 27.72 8.28 -11.58
CA VAL A 221 27.25 6.89 -11.47
C VAL A 221 25.74 6.85 -11.55
N LEU A 222 25.07 7.70 -10.77
CA LEU A 222 23.61 7.82 -10.78
C LEU A 222 23.09 8.24 -12.16
N ALA A 223 23.72 9.24 -12.79
CA ALA A 223 23.36 9.65 -14.14
C ALA A 223 23.50 8.52 -15.16
N ASN A 224 24.48 7.62 -14.99
CA ASN A 224 24.69 6.46 -15.86
C ASN A 224 23.59 5.40 -15.70
N GLU A 225 23.14 5.12 -14.46
CA GLU A 225 22.00 4.24 -14.22
C GLU A 225 20.71 4.76 -14.88
N MET A 226 20.51 6.08 -14.80
CA MET A 226 19.32 6.74 -15.37
C MET A 226 19.29 6.71 -16.90
N GLN A 227 20.40 6.40 -17.58
CA GLN A 227 20.42 6.25 -19.04
C GLN A 227 19.60 5.07 -19.56
N ALA A 228 19.15 4.17 -18.67
CA ALA A 228 18.26 3.07 -19.01
C ALA A 228 16.95 3.51 -19.70
N SER A 229 16.55 4.78 -19.54
CA SER A 229 15.41 5.36 -20.26
C SER A 229 15.72 6.75 -20.82
N LYS A 230 14.99 7.16 -21.86
CA LYS A 230 15.13 8.50 -22.47
C LYS A 230 14.84 9.63 -21.46
N LYS A 231 13.86 9.42 -20.57
CA LYS A 231 13.46 10.41 -19.56
C LYS A 231 14.45 10.44 -18.39
N GLY A 232 14.90 9.26 -17.95
CA GLY A 232 15.96 9.13 -16.96
C GLY A 232 17.25 9.79 -17.44
N ALA A 233 17.64 9.58 -18.70
CA ALA A 233 18.83 10.21 -19.29
C ALA A 233 18.77 11.74 -19.24
N LYS A 234 17.61 12.34 -19.59
CA LYS A 234 17.41 13.80 -19.48
C LYS A 234 17.50 14.29 -18.04
N LEU A 235 16.83 13.60 -17.10
CA LEU A 235 16.87 13.95 -15.68
C LEU A 235 18.30 13.81 -15.11
N GLY A 236 19.04 12.78 -15.51
CA GLY A 236 20.44 12.59 -15.12
C GLY A 236 21.36 13.68 -15.68
N GLN A 237 21.16 14.10 -16.94
CA GLN A 237 21.89 15.23 -17.52
C GLN A 237 21.58 16.55 -16.81
N TRP A 238 20.30 16.81 -16.54
CA TRP A 238 19.88 17.98 -15.77
C TRP A 238 20.48 17.97 -14.36
N MET A 239 20.44 16.83 -13.66
CA MET A 239 21.03 16.68 -12.34
C MET A 239 22.54 17.01 -12.35
N LEU A 240 23.29 16.53 -13.34
CA LEU A 240 24.72 16.83 -13.49
C LEU A 240 25.00 18.33 -13.71
N GLN A 241 24.11 19.03 -14.40
CA GLN A 241 24.24 20.47 -14.66
C GLN A 241 23.88 21.31 -13.43
N HIS A 242 23.04 20.78 -12.53
CA HIS A 242 22.46 21.51 -11.40
C HIS A 242 22.84 20.92 -10.03
N GLU A 243 23.89 20.09 -9.94
CA GLU A 243 24.26 19.34 -8.72
C GLU A 243 24.43 20.22 -7.47
N ASP A 244 25.21 21.30 -7.59
CA ASP A 244 25.47 22.23 -6.48
C ASP A 244 24.20 22.93 -5.99
N ALA A 245 23.32 23.33 -6.92
CA ALA A 245 22.08 24.02 -6.60
C ALA A 245 21.05 23.04 -5.99
N LEU A 246 20.99 21.82 -6.53
CA LEU A 246 20.11 20.75 -6.07
C LEU A 246 20.43 20.33 -4.62
N THR A 247 21.71 20.10 -4.30
CA THR A 247 22.16 19.68 -2.95
C THR A 247 22.00 20.76 -1.88
N ARG A 248 22.00 22.04 -2.28
CA ARG A 248 21.82 23.18 -1.38
C ARG A 248 20.36 23.61 -1.21
N HIS A 249 19.43 23.05 -1.99
CA HIS A 249 18.04 23.47 -1.98
C HIS A 249 17.34 23.10 -0.66
N PRO A 250 16.76 24.07 0.09
CA PRO A 250 16.24 23.84 1.45
C PRO A 250 15.07 22.84 1.50
N ASP A 251 14.25 22.79 0.45
CA ASP A 251 13.14 21.84 0.38
C ASP A 251 13.58 20.39 0.16
N LEU A 252 14.82 20.16 -0.30
CA LEU A 252 15.34 18.83 -0.63
C LEU A 252 16.27 18.27 0.45
N GLN A 253 16.84 19.13 1.31
CA GLN A 253 17.73 18.73 2.42
C GLN A 253 17.01 17.96 3.55
N HIS A 254 15.68 18.03 3.59
CA HIS A 254 14.85 17.41 4.63
C HIS A 254 13.81 16.43 4.07
N ALA A 255 14.05 15.82 2.90
CA ALA A 255 13.16 14.83 2.30
C ALA A 255 13.21 13.45 3.01
N GLY A 256 13.18 13.45 4.35
CA GLY A 256 12.76 12.34 5.19
C GLY A 256 11.46 12.74 5.92
N PRO A 257 10.70 11.79 6.50
CA PRO A 257 9.33 12.04 6.93
C PRO A 257 9.25 13.17 7.97
N ARG A 258 8.81 14.36 7.52
CA ARG A 258 8.29 15.38 8.42
C ARG A 258 6.97 14.85 8.96
N LYS A 259 6.96 14.43 10.23
CA LYS A 259 5.72 14.35 11.01
C LYS A 259 5.04 15.72 10.92
N SER A 260 3.96 15.80 10.16
CA SER A 260 3.20 17.04 10.01
C SER A 260 2.62 17.43 11.37
N ALA A 261 2.91 18.66 11.78
CA ALA A 261 2.39 19.31 12.97
C ALA A 261 0.93 19.75 12.76
N LEU A 262 0.05 18.79 12.48
CA LEU A 262 -1.39 18.99 12.26
C LEU A 262 -2.15 17.88 13.00
N ASP A 263 -1.93 17.80 14.32
CA ASP A 263 -2.88 17.25 15.30
C ASP A 263 -2.32 17.46 16.71
N LYS A 264 -2.14 18.72 17.11
CA LYS A 264 -2.07 19.13 18.53
C LYS A 264 -2.62 20.54 18.67
N GLN A 265 -3.93 20.67 18.67
CA GLN A 265 -4.56 21.69 19.51
C GLN A 265 -5.02 20.97 20.77
N GLU A 266 -4.14 20.97 21.77
CA GLU A 266 -4.50 20.60 23.13
C GLU A 266 -4.75 21.91 23.91
N PRO A 267 -5.78 21.98 24.79
CA PRO A 267 -6.10 23.20 25.54
C PRO A 267 -4.94 23.60 26.48
N PRO A 268 -4.85 24.86 26.93
CA PRO A 268 -3.73 25.30 27.75
C PRO A 268 -3.69 24.53 29.10
N PRO A 269 -2.49 24.19 29.61
CA PRO A 269 -2.35 23.41 30.82
C PRO A 269 -2.62 24.24 32.09
N PRO A 270 -3.05 23.63 33.20
CA PRO A 270 -3.18 24.29 34.50
C PRO A 270 -1.79 24.62 35.09
N PRO A 271 -1.68 25.55 36.06
CA PRO A 271 -0.40 25.99 36.59
C PRO A 271 0.28 24.90 37.44
N PRO A 272 1.63 24.89 37.52
CA PRO A 272 2.38 23.79 38.11
C PRO A 272 2.39 23.87 39.66
N PRO A 273 2.42 22.73 40.37
CA PRO A 273 2.78 22.69 41.78
C PRO A 273 4.32 22.82 41.96
N PRO A 274 4.79 23.33 43.11
CA PRO A 274 6.17 23.75 43.26
C PRO A 274 7.12 22.60 43.61
N ASN A 275 8.33 22.71 43.04
CA ASN A 275 9.61 22.19 43.53
C ASN A 275 9.77 20.67 43.71
N ARG A 276 10.57 20.06 42.81
CA ARG A 276 11.68 19.18 43.22
C ARG A 276 12.79 19.15 42.15
N ARG A 277 13.85 19.87 42.51
CA ARG A 277 15.30 19.68 42.30
C ARG A 277 15.76 18.87 41.07
N ALA A 278 16.56 19.54 40.25
CA ALA A 278 17.52 18.97 39.34
C ALA A 278 18.55 18.11 40.07
N ASP A 279 18.72 16.87 39.63
CA ASP A 279 20.02 16.27 39.24
C ASP A 279 19.81 14.78 38.97
N GLU A 280 19.69 14.43 37.67
CA GLU A 280 20.25 13.23 37.00
C GLU A 280 19.61 13.12 35.59
N PRO A 281 20.39 12.91 34.52
CA PRO A 281 19.82 12.65 33.21
C PRO A 281 19.24 11.23 33.19
N GLU A 282 17.92 11.11 33.32
CA GLU A 282 17.25 9.84 33.02
C GLU A 282 17.58 9.43 31.57
N PRO A 283 18.05 8.19 31.33
CA PRO A 283 18.28 7.72 29.99
C PRO A 283 16.92 7.73 29.28
N LYS A 284 16.87 8.34 28.08
CA LYS A 284 15.72 8.27 27.17
C LYS A 284 15.43 6.80 26.89
N ARG A 285 14.57 6.16 27.68
CA ARG A 285 14.09 4.81 27.44
C ARG A 285 13.22 4.89 26.18
N ALA A 286 13.67 4.20 25.14
CA ALA A 286 12.85 3.95 23.97
C ALA A 286 11.51 3.36 24.43
N SER A 287 10.39 3.89 23.94
CA SER A 287 9.09 3.22 24.09
C SER A 287 9.12 1.94 23.27
N GLY A 288 9.54 0.83 23.88
CA GLY A 288 9.63 -0.47 23.24
C GLY A 288 10.39 -1.49 24.11
N MET A 289 10.03 -2.77 23.97
CA MET A 289 10.88 -3.87 24.43
C MET A 289 12.21 -3.80 23.65
N ALA A 290 13.33 -4.13 24.30
CA ALA A 290 14.61 -4.25 23.59
C ALA A 290 14.47 -5.26 22.44
N GLU A 291 15.06 -4.97 21.27
CA GLU A 291 14.96 -5.87 20.13
C GLU A 291 15.56 -7.24 20.51
N HIS A 292 14.78 -8.29 20.28
CA HIS A 292 15.18 -9.66 20.51
C HIS A 292 15.34 -10.39 19.18
N GLU A 293 16.57 -10.78 18.86
CA GLU A 293 16.84 -11.64 17.71
C GLU A 293 16.45 -13.09 18.02
N VAL A 294 15.39 -13.55 17.34
CA VAL A 294 14.95 -14.94 17.43
C VAL A 294 15.91 -15.82 16.62
N PRO A 295 16.24 -17.05 17.08
CA PRO A 295 17.11 -17.94 16.31
C PRO A 295 16.56 -18.18 14.89
N CYS A 296 17.46 -18.22 13.91
CA CYS A 296 17.09 -18.19 12.49
C CYS A 296 16.16 -19.35 12.08
N PHE A 297 15.28 -19.11 11.10
CA PHE A 297 14.40 -20.10 10.52
C PHE A 297 15.05 -20.71 9.29
N ARG A 298 15.08 -22.04 9.22
CA ARG A 298 15.71 -22.78 8.13
C ARG A 298 14.70 -23.06 7.03
N LEU A 299 15.07 -22.70 5.80
CA LEU A 299 14.38 -23.15 4.59
C LEU A 299 14.85 -24.56 4.23
N SER A 300 13.92 -25.51 4.10
CA SER A 300 14.23 -26.87 3.66
C SER A 300 14.78 -26.87 2.22
N GLU A 301 15.79 -27.71 1.95
CA GLU A 301 16.34 -27.85 0.60
C GLU A 301 15.28 -28.26 -0.43
N LYS A 302 14.29 -29.05 0.00
CA LYS A 302 13.16 -29.49 -0.83
C LYS A 302 12.21 -28.36 -1.24
N HIS A 303 12.35 -27.18 -0.64
CA HIS A 303 11.50 -26.00 -0.86
C HIS A 303 12.31 -24.77 -1.29
N ARG A 304 13.55 -24.94 -1.78
CA ARG A 304 14.39 -23.83 -2.27
C ARG A 304 13.70 -23.00 -3.36
N ASN A 305 12.85 -23.61 -4.18
CA ASN A 305 12.05 -22.92 -5.19
C ASN A 305 10.95 -22.01 -4.60
N LEU A 306 10.69 -22.11 -3.30
CA LEU A 306 9.73 -21.30 -2.55
C LEU A 306 10.44 -20.34 -1.57
N ALA A 307 11.70 -20.00 -1.84
CA ALA A 307 12.47 -19.12 -0.96
C ALA A 307 11.79 -17.75 -0.73
N LYS A 308 11.19 -17.17 -1.78
CA LYS A 308 10.43 -15.91 -1.65
C LYS A 308 9.21 -16.08 -0.74
N GLU A 309 8.41 -17.12 -0.95
CA GLU A 309 7.24 -17.43 -0.12
C GLU A 309 7.63 -17.66 1.36
N PHE A 310 8.78 -18.29 1.58
CA PHE A 310 9.34 -18.45 2.92
C PHE A 310 9.71 -17.11 3.56
N ASP A 311 10.37 -16.22 2.81
CA ASP A 311 10.73 -14.90 3.29
C ASP A 311 9.47 -14.05 3.58
N ASP A 312 8.49 -14.08 2.69
CA ASP A 312 7.21 -13.36 2.83
C ASP A 312 6.42 -13.85 4.07
N GLN A 313 6.31 -15.17 4.27
CA GLN A 313 5.61 -15.71 5.45
C GLN A 313 6.39 -15.46 6.74
N LEU A 314 7.73 -15.49 6.71
CA LEU A 314 8.56 -15.19 7.89
C LEU A 314 8.44 -13.72 8.28
N GLU A 315 8.38 -12.82 7.30
CA GLU A 315 8.13 -11.40 7.53
C GLU A 315 6.72 -11.15 8.10
N ALA A 316 5.69 -11.82 7.55
CA ALA A 316 4.33 -11.72 8.08
C ALA A 316 4.24 -12.16 9.55
N GLN A 317 5.00 -13.20 9.93
CA GLN A 317 5.11 -13.65 11.31
C GLN A 317 5.79 -12.60 12.22
N GLN A 318 6.88 -11.98 11.74
CA GLN A 318 7.58 -10.94 12.48
C GLN A 318 6.68 -9.72 12.70
N ASN A 319 5.99 -9.28 11.64
CA ASN A 319 5.12 -8.10 11.71
C ASN A 319 3.95 -8.37 12.65
N GLY A 320 3.29 -9.53 12.51
CA GLY A 320 2.23 -9.93 13.42
C GLY A 320 2.69 -10.01 14.88
N LEU A 321 3.91 -10.51 15.14
CA LEU A 321 4.50 -10.47 16.49
C LEU A 321 4.66 -9.05 17.01
N ASN A 322 5.21 -8.14 16.20
CA ASN A 322 5.52 -6.77 16.59
C ASN A 322 4.29 -5.85 16.70
N ASP A 323 3.16 -6.27 16.13
CA ASP A 323 1.85 -5.63 16.31
C ASP A 323 1.21 -5.96 17.67
N LEU A 324 1.68 -7.00 18.35
CA LEU A 324 1.21 -7.34 19.69
C LEU A 324 1.87 -6.45 20.75
N THR A 325 1.08 -6.04 21.75
CA THR A 325 1.64 -5.58 23.01
C THR A 325 2.32 -6.76 23.71
N VAL A 326 3.32 -6.50 24.54
CA VAL A 326 3.96 -7.53 25.38
C VAL A 326 2.92 -8.27 26.22
N ASN A 327 1.91 -7.55 26.72
CA ASN A 327 0.79 -8.14 27.42
C ASN A 327 -0.03 -9.10 26.55
N ASP A 328 -0.32 -8.74 25.30
CA ASP A 328 -1.13 -9.58 24.40
C ASP A 328 -0.36 -10.82 23.95
N TYR A 329 0.94 -10.67 23.66
CA TYR A 329 1.83 -11.80 23.37
C TYR A 329 1.84 -12.80 24.54
N LEU A 330 2.12 -12.34 25.76
CA LEU A 330 2.19 -13.23 26.93
C LEU A 330 0.84 -13.90 27.22
N LYS A 331 -0.28 -13.19 27.04
CA LYS A 331 -1.62 -13.77 27.15
C LYS A 331 -1.89 -14.82 26.08
N GLY A 332 -1.55 -14.55 24.83
CA GLY A 332 -1.69 -15.49 23.73
C GLY A 332 -0.84 -16.74 23.96
N ARG A 333 0.42 -16.58 24.36
CA ARG A 333 1.34 -17.67 24.74
C ARG A 333 0.76 -18.52 25.87
N LYS A 334 0.29 -17.88 26.94
CA LYS A 334 -0.35 -18.58 28.07
C LYS A 334 -1.59 -19.34 27.62
N ALA A 335 -2.49 -18.69 26.90
CA ALA A 335 -3.75 -19.30 26.45
C ALA A 335 -3.50 -20.46 25.47
N PHE A 336 -2.45 -20.40 24.64
CA PHE A 336 -2.02 -21.53 23.80
C PHE A 336 -1.48 -22.70 24.65
N THR A 337 -0.64 -22.43 25.65
CA THR A 337 -0.07 -23.46 26.54
C THR A 337 -1.12 -24.10 27.44
N ASP A 338 -2.08 -23.31 27.95
CA ASP A 338 -3.17 -23.78 28.81
C ASP A 338 -4.26 -24.51 28.01
N GLY A 339 -4.23 -24.44 26.67
CA GLY A 339 -5.22 -25.05 25.79
C GLY A 339 -6.52 -24.25 25.63
N ASP A 340 -6.55 -23.01 26.12
CA ASP A 340 -7.69 -22.09 26.01
C ASP A 340 -7.87 -21.55 24.58
N VAL A 341 -6.78 -21.48 23.80
CA VAL A 341 -6.84 -21.17 22.37
C VAL A 341 -7.07 -22.47 21.60
N VAL A 342 -8.32 -22.70 21.23
CA VAL A 342 -8.69 -23.78 20.31
C VAL A 342 -8.76 -23.20 18.91
N ARG A 343 -7.98 -23.77 17.99
CA ARG A 343 -8.10 -23.46 16.55
C ARG A 343 -9.48 -23.89 16.08
N ASP A 344 -10.31 -22.94 15.63
CA ASP A 344 -11.61 -23.19 15.02
C ASP A 344 -11.44 -23.57 13.54
N PRO A 345 -11.70 -24.84 13.16
CA PRO A 345 -11.62 -25.24 11.77
C PRO A 345 -12.65 -24.54 10.88
N GLN A 346 -13.78 -24.09 11.44
CA GLN A 346 -14.83 -23.40 10.67
C GLN A 346 -14.35 -22.03 10.18
N LEU A 347 -13.59 -21.31 10.99
CA LEU A 347 -13.03 -20.02 10.61
C LEU A 347 -12.08 -20.15 9.41
N ALA A 348 -11.18 -21.14 9.46
CA ALA A 348 -10.28 -21.44 8.35
C ALA A 348 -11.02 -21.95 7.11
N ALA A 349 -12.05 -22.80 7.30
CA ALA A 349 -12.85 -23.32 6.20
C ALA A 349 -13.63 -22.21 5.49
N LYS A 350 -14.28 -21.32 6.25
CA LYS A 350 -15.02 -20.17 5.73
C LYS A 350 -14.10 -19.21 4.97
N ALA A 351 -12.96 -18.83 5.56
CA ALA A 351 -12.00 -17.96 4.89
C ALA A 351 -11.50 -18.58 3.58
N ARG A 352 -11.24 -19.89 3.56
CA ARG A 352 -10.83 -20.61 2.35
C ARG A 352 -11.93 -20.64 1.29
N GLU A 353 -13.19 -20.79 1.69
CA GLU A 353 -14.32 -20.76 0.77
C GLU A 353 -14.49 -19.39 0.13
N GLU A 354 -14.44 -18.33 0.94
CA GLU A 354 -14.51 -16.93 0.48
C GLU A 354 -13.38 -16.65 -0.52
N PHE A 355 -12.14 -16.98 -0.16
CA PHE A 355 -10.98 -16.77 -1.04
C PHE A 355 -11.02 -17.63 -2.31
N ARG A 356 -11.57 -18.86 -2.24
CA ARG A 356 -11.79 -19.69 -3.44
C ARG A 356 -12.77 -19.01 -4.39
N ASN A 357 -13.89 -18.50 -3.89
CA ASN A 357 -14.90 -17.85 -4.72
C ASN A 357 -14.32 -16.59 -5.40
N GLU A 358 -13.51 -15.80 -4.68
CA GLU A 358 -12.80 -14.66 -5.24
C GLU A 358 -11.81 -15.05 -6.35
N LEU A 359 -11.06 -16.14 -6.16
CA LEU A 359 -10.15 -16.66 -7.19
C LEU A 359 -10.90 -17.16 -8.42
N GLU A 360 -12.03 -17.84 -8.23
CA GLU A 360 -12.88 -18.33 -9.32
C GLU A 360 -13.41 -17.17 -10.16
N GLU A 361 -13.97 -16.14 -9.52
CA GLU A 361 -14.48 -14.95 -10.20
C GLU A 361 -13.36 -14.27 -11.00
N LYS A 362 -12.21 -14.02 -10.37
CA LYS A 362 -11.06 -13.38 -11.03
C LYS A 362 -10.55 -14.18 -12.23
N MET A 363 -10.37 -15.49 -12.08
CA MET A 363 -9.88 -16.35 -13.17
C MET A 363 -10.89 -16.46 -14.30
N GLN A 364 -12.18 -16.54 -13.97
CA GLN A 364 -13.24 -16.55 -14.96
C GLN A 364 -13.23 -15.26 -15.78
N ASP A 365 -13.11 -14.11 -15.11
CA ASP A 365 -13.02 -12.80 -15.76
C ASP A 365 -11.80 -12.66 -16.67
N GLU A 366 -10.65 -13.18 -16.23
CA GLU A 366 -9.41 -13.22 -17.03
C GLU A 366 -9.59 -14.08 -18.30
N LEU A 367 -10.18 -15.27 -18.16
CA LEU A 367 -10.41 -16.18 -19.28
C LEU A 367 -11.44 -15.61 -20.29
N ILE A 368 -12.55 -15.04 -19.80
CA ILE A 368 -13.55 -14.38 -20.66
C ILE A 368 -12.92 -13.18 -21.37
N SER A 369 -12.10 -12.39 -20.66
CA SER A 369 -11.37 -11.26 -21.25
C SER A 369 -10.36 -11.69 -22.31
N GLY A 370 -9.83 -12.92 -22.20
CA GLY A 370 -8.98 -13.58 -23.20
C GLY A 370 -9.74 -14.17 -24.39
N GLY A 371 -11.07 -14.03 -24.46
CA GLY A 371 -11.91 -14.50 -25.56
C GLY A 371 -12.51 -15.88 -25.36
N ALA A 372 -12.41 -16.46 -24.15
CA ALA A 372 -13.03 -17.74 -23.86
C ALA A 372 -14.56 -17.65 -23.75
N MET A 373 -15.26 -18.74 -24.10
CA MET A 373 -16.71 -18.82 -23.90
C MET A 373 -17.05 -18.88 -22.40
N PRO A 374 -18.12 -18.21 -21.92
CA PRO A 374 -18.44 -18.10 -20.50
C PRO A 374 -18.52 -19.44 -19.76
N GLU A 375 -19.17 -20.43 -20.34
CA GLU A 375 -19.33 -21.76 -19.73
C GLU A 375 -17.99 -22.50 -19.59
N TRP A 376 -17.12 -22.39 -20.60
CA TRP A 376 -15.77 -22.95 -20.54
C TRP A 376 -14.88 -22.18 -19.55
N ALA A 377 -15.02 -20.85 -19.48
CA ALA A 377 -14.28 -20.01 -18.55
C ALA A 377 -14.66 -20.31 -17.10
N GLU A 378 -15.94 -20.46 -16.79
CA GLU A 378 -16.42 -20.83 -15.46
C GLU A 378 -15.86 -22.21 -15.04
N ALA A 379 -15.98 -23.23 -15.90
CA ALA A 379 -15.48 -24.56 -15.60
C ALA A 379 -13.95 -24.58 -15.41
N THR A 380 -13.23 -23.82 -16.24
CA THR A 380 -11.76 -23.72 -16.18
C THR A 380 -11.30 -22.94 -14.95
N ALA A 381 -11.98 -21.84 -14.60
CA ALA A 381 -11.71 -21.04 -13.42
C ALA A 381 -11.91 -21.83 -12.12
N LYS A 382 -13.02 -22.58 -12.00
CA LYS A 382 -13.25 -23.49 -10.86
C LYS A 382 -12.12 -24.51 -10.71
N LYS A 383 -11.67 -25.09 -11.82
CA LYS A 383 -10.53 -26.03 -11.82
C LYS A 383 -9.24 -25.37 -11.36
N MET A 384 -8.87 -24.23 -11.94
CA MET A 384 -7.64 -23.50 -11.62
C MET A 384 -7.64 -22.98 -10.17
N ALA A 385 -8.78 -22.47 -9.69
CA ALA A 385 -8.94 -22.03 -8.32
C ALA A 385 -8.82 -23.22 -7.35
N SER A 386 -9.44 -24.36 -7.66
CA SER A 386 -9.28 -25.59 -6.86
C SER A 386 -7.82 -26.05 -6.80
N GLU A 387 -7.10 -26.05 -7.93
CA GLU A 387 -5.67 -26.42 -8.00
C GLU A 387 -4.80 -25.45 -7.17
N LYS A 388 -5.11 -24.14 -7.22
CA LYS A 388 -4.40 -23.12 -6.43
C LYS A 388 -4.73 -23.22 -4.94
N MET A 389 -5.99 -23.38 -4.57
CA MET A 389 -6.41 -23.62 -3.19
C MET A 389 -5.82 -24.93 -2.63
N ALA A 390 -5.57 -25.89 -3.52
CA ALA A 390 -4.86 -27.12 -3.24
C ALA A 390 -3.35 -26.95 -3.07
N THR A 391 -2.77 -25.74 -3.02
CA THR A 391 -1.41 -25.49 -2.48
C THR A 391 -1.39 -24.58 -1.26
N LEU A 392 -2.43 -23.76 -1.07
CA LEU A 392 -2.48 -22.74 -0.02
C LEU A 392 -3.05 -23.25 1.31
N ALA A 393 -2.71 -22.57 2.40
CA ALA A 393 -3.28 -22.66 3.74
C ALA A 393 -3.77 -21.28 4.19
N ALA A 394 -4.81 -21.25 5.02
CA ALA A 394 -5.16 -20.04 5.77
C ALA A 394 -4.11 -19.86 6.89
N LEU A 395 -3.58 -18.64 7.02
CA LEU A 395 -2.45 -18.34 7.89
C LEU A 395 -2.89 -17.53 9.11
N HIS A 396 -2.27 -17.83 10.26
CA HIS A 396 -2.30 -16.98 11.45
C HIS A 396 -1.01 -16.16 11.49
N ASN A 397 -1.12 -14.83 11.60
CA ASN A 397 0.01 -13.91 11.68
C ASN A 397 -0.14 -13.04 12.95
N PRO A 398 0.61 -13.29 14.04
CA PRO A 398 1.58 -14.37 14.17
C PRO A 398 0.90 -15.73 14.38
N ASP A 399 1.68 -16.82 14.31
CA ASP A 399 1.22 -18.18 14.58
C ASP A 399 0.60 -18.26 15.99
N LEU A 400 -0.43 -19.09 16.17
CA LEU A 400 -1.03 -19.32 17.49
C LEU A 400 0.01 -19.77 18.52
N PHE A 401 0.99 -20.59 18.11
CA PHE A 401 2.10 -21.00 18.96
C PHE A 401 2.93 -19.79 19.41
N ALA A 402 3.10 -18.79 18.55
CA ALA A 402 3.84 -17.56 18.82
C ALA A 402 2.98 -16.45 19.47
N GLY A 403 1.82 -16.79 20.04
CA GLY A 403 0.95 -15.86 20.75
C GLY A 403 -0.11 -15.18 19.88
N GLY A 404 -0.30 -15.66 18.64
CA GLY A 404 -1.37 -15.20 17.75
C GLY A 404 -2.77 -15.53 18.27
N LYS A 405 -3.75 -14.80 17.72
CA LYS A 405 -5.18 -15.06 17.94
C LYS A 405 -5.72 -15.94 16.81
N ASP A 406 -6.81 -16.65 17.07
CA ASP A 406 -7.49 -17.45 16.06
C ASP A 406 -8.28 -16.57 15.08
N ILE A 407 -7.52 -15.86 14.23
CA ILE A 407 -7.97 -14.95 13.19
C ILE A 407 -7.11 -15.22 11.96
N ILE A 408 -7.73 -15.32 10.78
CA ILE A 408 -7.01 -15.55 9.53
C ILE A 408 -6.40 -14.23 9.04
N GLY A 409 -5.07 -14.18 8.99
CA GLY A 409 -4.30 -13.03 8.51
C GLY A 409 -3.95 -13.09 7.01
N GLY A 410 -4.27 -14.20 6.33
CA GLY A 410 -4.05 -14.32 4.89
C GLY A 410 -3.96 -15.76 4.39
N PHE A 411 -3.44 -15.94 3.17
CA PHE A 411 -3.19 -17.24 2.55
C PHE A 411 -1.76 -17.32 2.03
N GLY A 412 -1.13 -18.49 2.20
CA GLY A 412 0.20 -18.77 1.67
C GLY A 412 0.44 -20.26 1.50
N ASP A 413 1.58 -20.65 0.94
CA ASP A 413 1.92 -22.05 0.68
C ASP A 413 1.90 -22.85 1.99
N ARG A 414 1.11 -23.93 2.02
CA ARG A 414 0.92 -24.72 3.24
C ARG A 414 2.20 -25.39 3.73
N ARG A 415 3.13 -25.71 2.83
CA ARG A 415 4.36 -26.46 3.15
C ARG A 415 5.32 -25.53 3.87
N ILE A 416 5.40 -24.29 3.41
CA ILE A 416 6.13 -23.22 4.08
C ILE A 416 5.51 -22.93 5.44
N ASN A 417 4.19 -22.74 5.51
CA ASN A 417 3.50 -22.48 6.78
C ASN A 417 3.76 -23.59 7.80
N SER A 418 3.61 -24.85 7.39
CA SER A 418 3.90 -26.00 8.26
C SER A 418 5.37 -26.05 8.69
N SER A 419 6.30 -25.66 7.80
CA SER A 419 7.74 -25.63 8.10
C SER A 419 8.12 -24.52 9.08
N LEU A 420 7.47 -23.36 9.02
CA LEU A 420 7.65 -22.27 9.99
C LEU A 420 7.03 -22.65 11.34
N GLY A 421 5.80 -23.19 11.31
CA GLY A 421 5.08 -23.68 12.48
C GLY A 421 5.90 -24.67 13.32
N ALA A 422 6.47 -25.69 12.65
CA ALA A 422 7.28 -26.72 13.31
C ALA A 422 8.60 -26.21 13.93
N GLN A 423 9.03 -25.00 13.54
CA GLN A 423 10.29 -24.40 13.99
C GLN A 423 10.15 -23.52 15.23
N TRP A 424 8.94 -23.06 15.56
CA TRP A 424 8.71 -22.21 16.72
C TRP A 424 9.11 -22.82 18.07
N PRO A 425 8.86 -24.11 18.37
CA PRO A 425 9.14 -24.66 19.69
C PRO A 425 10.59 -24.52 20.15
N SER A 426 11.55 -24.60 19.23
CA SER A 426 12.98 -24.45 19.56
C SER A 426 13.47 -23.01 19.56
N ARG A 427 12.60 -22.03 19.29
CA ARG A 427 12.95 -20.62 19.06
C ARG A 427 12.23 -19.64 19.98
N ILE A 428 11.07 -20.02 20.49
CA ILE A 428 10.19 -19.09 21.22
C ILE A 428 10.70 -18.72 22.62
N THR A 429 11.47 -19.60 23.27
CA THR A 429 11.84 -19.44 24.70
C THR A 429 12.62 -18.15 24.99
N GLY A 430 13.52 -17.76 24.08
CA GLY A 430 14.27 -16.51 24.21
C GLY A 430 13.35 -15.29 24.16
N LEU A 431 12.37 -15.31 23.23
CA LEU A 431 11.39 -14.26 23.08
C LEU A 431 10.43 -14.19 24.28
N ASP A 432 9.99 -15.34 24.79
CA ASP A 432 9.20 -15.46 26.02
C ASP A 432 9.93 -14.82 27.22
N SER A 433 11.23 -15.06 27.35
CA SER A 433 12.05 -14.51 28.44
C SER A 433 12.18 -12.99 28.32
N ALA A 434 12.50 -12.50 27.12
CA ALA A 434 12.68 -11.07 26.88
C ALA A 434 11.36 -10.28 27.04
N ALA A 435 10.22 -10.89 26.72
CA ALA A 435 8.90 -10.33 27.03
C ALA A 435 8.61 -10.25 28.54
N GLN A 436 9.05 -11.25 29.32
CA GLN A 436 8.86 -11.28 30.76
C GLN A 436 9.70 -10.23 31.50
N GLU A 437 10.86 -9.84 30.96
CA GLU A 437 11.72 -8.78 31.53
C GLU A 437 11.06 -7.39 31.51
N VAL A 438 10.08 -7.17 30.63
CA VAL A 438 9.32 -5.91 30.60
C VAL A 438 8.47 -5.80 31.88
N PRO A 439 8.59 -4.70 32.66
CA PRO A 439 7.79 -4.50 33.88
C PRO A 439 6.30 -4.58 33.61
N GLU A 440 5.55 -5.25 34.48
CA GLU A 440 4.12 -5.54 34.28
C GLU A 440 3.29 -4.29 33.99
N ALA A 441 3.58 -3.17 34.68
CA ALA A 441 2.91 -1.89 34.48
C ALA A 441 3.07 -1.31 33.06
N LEU A 442 4.12 -1.71 32.33
CA LEU A 442 4.42 -1.22 30.97
C LEU A 442 3.94 -2.18 29.88
N ARG A 443 3.68 -3.45 30.19
CA ARG A 443 3.40 -4.48 29.17
C ARG A 443 2.21 -4.18 28.26
N ARG A 444 1.23 -3.39 28.71
CA ARG A 444 0.05 -3.00 27.92
C ARG A 444 0.30 -1.86 26.94
N SER A 445 1.35 -1.08 27.15
CA SER A 445 1.72 0.07 26.32
C SER A 445 3.03 -0.13 25.57
N THR A 446 3.68 -1.28 25.77
CA THR A 446 4.94 -1.67 25.13
C THR A 446 4.64 -2.75 24.11
N ASN A 447 5.00 -2.51 22.85
CA ASN A 447 4.92 -3.53 21.80
C ASN A 447 6.09 -4.51 21.90
N MET A 448 5.86 -5.71 21.38
CA MET A 448 6.91 -6.67 21.10
C MET A 448 7.92 -6.09 20.10
N ASN A 449 9.16 -6.57 20.17
CA ASN A 449 10.23 -6.16 19.27
C ASN A 449 11.08 -7.38 18.92
N ALA A 450 10.52 -8.27 18.10
CA ALA A 450 11.17 -9.47 17.63
C ALA A 450 11.78 -9.24 16.24
N LYS A 451 12.99 -9.77 16.05
CA LYS A 451 13.63 -9.87 14.74
C LYS A 451 13.69 -11.33 14.32
N LEU A 452 13.04 -11.66 13.21
CA LEU A 452 13.10 -12.99 12.59
C LEU A 452 14.04 -12.94 11.38
N LYS A 453 14.81 -14.00 11.18
CA LYS A 453 15.74 -14.11 10.04
C LYS A 453 15.78 -15.52 9.49
N LYS A 454 16.01 -15.64 8.19
CA LYS A 454 16.32 -16.92 7.55
C LYS A 454 17.75 -17.34 7.89
N CYS A 455 18.00 -18.63 8.08
CA CYS A 455 19.37 -19.13 8.24
C CYS A 455 20.16 -18.96 6.94
N GLU A 456 21.43 -18.62 7.06
CA GLU A 456 22.39 -18.53 5.94
C GLU A 456 22.69 -19.91 5.32
#